data_AF-A0A9Q0W1B5-F1
#
_entry.id   AF-A0A9Q0W1B5-F1
#
_cell.length_a   1.000
_cell.length_b   1.000
_cell.length_c   1.000
_cell.angle_alpha   90.00
_cell.angle_beta   90.00
_cell.angle_gamma   90.00
#
_symmetry.space_group_name_H-M   'P 1'
#
loop_
_entity.id
_entity.type
_entity.pdbx_description
1 polymer ?
#
loop_
_entity_poly.entity_id
_entity_poly.type
_entity_poly.pdbx_seq_one_letter_code
_entity_poly.pdbx_strand_id
1 'polypeptide(L)'
;MMTEYKDTVGRRYFTVTGEYPDEEVIDKIISDGSGGEEFLKRAIQEHGKGKVLETVVEIQDRHDAAKEIEKSLLELHQVFMDMAVMVEAQGEQMDDIEHHVLNASHYVKDGTKELKGAKGYQKSSRKWMCIGIILLLIIILVIVIPIATSFSHS
;
A
#
# COMPACT_ATOMS: atom_id res chain seq x y z
N MET A 1 29.59 -20.70 20.44
CA MET A 1 29.92 -20.53 21.88
C MET A 1 31.36 -20.08 22.12
N MET A 2 32.41 -20.91 22.05
CA MET A 2 33.77 -20.42 22.36
C MET A 2 34.32 -19.39 21.37
N THR A 3 34.00 -19.53 20.08
CA THR A 3 34.44 -18.59 19.03
C THR A 3 33.78 -17.21 19.16
N GLU A 4 32.49 -17.15 19.50
CA GLU A 4 31.80 -15.87 19.77
C GLU A 4 32.32 -15.16 21.03
N TYR A 5 32.74 -15.94 22.03
CA TYR A 5 33.34 -15.39 23.25
C TYR A 5 34.73 -14.81 22.95
N LYS A 6 35.54 -15.50 22.16
CA LYS A 6 36.83 -14.98 21.64
C LYS A 6 36.66 -13.69 20.83
N ASP A 7 35.67 -13.65 19.93
CA ASP A 7 35.36 -12.43 19.16
C ASP A 7 34.93 -11.26 20.05
N THR A 8 34.14 -11.53 21.09
CA THR A 8 33.67 -10.51 22.03
C THR A 8 34.84 -9.94 22.84
N VAL A 9 35.75 -10.79 23.29
CA VAL A 9 36.97 -10.39 24.02
C VAL A 9 37.92 -9.63 23.10
N GLY A 10 38.12 -10.10 21.87
CA GLY A 10 38.96 -9.45 20.87
C GLY A 10 38.47 -8.05 20.50
N ARG A 11 37.15 -7.87 20.33
CA ARG A 11 36.55 -6.55 20.10
C ARG A 11 36.80 -5.63 21.29
N ARG A 12 36.55 -6.08 22.53
CA ARG A 12 36.75 -5.25 23.73
C ARG A 12 38.21 -4.83 23.93
N TYR A 13 39.15 -5.71 23.61
CA TYR A 13 40.58 -5.40 23.62
C TYR A 13 40.89 -4.29 22.62
N PHE A 14 40.51 -4.50 21.36
CA PHE A 14 40.75 -3.54 20.28
C PHE A 14 40.16 -2.17 20.58
N THR A 15 38.96 -2.11 21.15
CA THR A 15 38.33 -0.82 21.45
C THR A 15 39.10 -0.01 22.49
N VAL A 16 39.81 -0.66 23.42
CA VAL A 16 40.50 0.03 24.54
C VAL A 16 41.97 0.30 24.24
N THR A 17 42.68 -0.59 23.54
CA THR A 17 44.10 -0.40 23.19
C THR A 17 44.31 0.16 21.79
N GLY A 18 43.31 0.04 20.89
CA GLY A 18 43.45 0.39 19.48
C GLY A 18 44.24 -0.62 18.64
N GLU A 19 44.67 -1.73 19.24
CA GLU A 19 45.46 -2.78 18.58
C GLU A 19 44.71 -4.11 18.58
N TYR A 20 44.85 -4.89 17.51
CA TYR A 20 44.25 -6.22 17.43
C TYR A 20 45.05 -7.17 18.34
N PRO A 21 44.39 -7.86 19.30
CA PRO A 21 45.07 -8.81 20.16
C PRO A 21 45.47 -10.07 19.38
N ASP A 22 46.67 -10.56 19.64
CA ASP A 22 47.09 -11.89 19.21
C ASP A 22 46.27 -12.99 19.90
N GLU A 23 46.14 -14.13 19.24
CA GLU A 23 45.29 -15.24 19.68
C GLU A 23 45.73 -15.80 21.05
N GLU A 24 47.04 -15.73 21.37
CA GLU A 24 47.59 -16.05 22.70
C GLU A 24 47.10 -15.09 23.80
N VAL A 25 46.96 -13.80 23.48
CA VAL A 25 46.48 -12.77 24.41
C VAL A 25 45.00 -13.00 24.70
N ILE A 26 44.22 -13.34 23.67
CA ILE A 26 42.80 -13.67 23.81
C ILE A 26 42.62 -14.91 24.70
N ASP A 27 43.37 -15.99 24.45
CA ASP A 27 43.28 -17.21 25.27
C ASP A 27 43.68 -16.96 26.72
N LYS A 28 44.70 -16.12 26.95
CA LYS A 28 45.13 -15.75 28.29
C LYS A 28 44.04 -15.00 29.06
N ILE A 29 43.40 -14.00 28.43
CA ILE A 29 42.29 -13.23 29.02
C ILE A 29 41.09 -14.13 29.37
N ILE A 30 40.81 -15.13 28.52
CA ILE A 30 39.72 -16.08 28.73
C ILE A 30 40.05 -17.06 29.87
N SER A 31 41.31 -17.49 29.98
CA SER A 31 41.75 -18.48 30.97
C SER A 31 41.86 -17.93 32.40
N ASP A 32 42.24 -16.65 32.55
CA ASP A 32 42.57 -16.08 33.87
C ASP A 32 41.37 -15.54 34.65
N GLY A 33 40.17 -15.48 34.03
CA GLY A 33 38.90 -15.06 34.66
C GLY A 33 38.83 -13.62 35.18
N SER A 34 39.98 -12.93 35.22
CA SER A 34 40.23 -11.59 35.76
C SER A 34 40.88 -10.66 34.73
N GLY A 35 41.00 -11.13 33.49
CA GLY A 35 41.73 -10.46 32.40
C GLY A 35 41.21 -9.07 32.05
N GLY A 36 39.97 -8.71 32.38
CA GLY A 36 39.44 -7.36 32.18
C GLY A 36 40.06 -6.30 33.09
N GLU A 37 40.35 -6.62 34.35
CA GLU A 37 40.98 -5.68 35.30
C GLU A 37 42.49 -5.56 35.08
N GLU A 38 43.16 -6.67 34.78
CA GLU A 38 44.59 -6.66 34.45
C GLU A 38 44.84 -5.92 33.14
N PHE A 39 43.96 -6.10 32.15
CA PHE A 39 43.98 -5.38 30.88
C PHE A 39 43.78 -3.86 31.07
N LEU A 40 42.78 -3.45 31.85
CA LEU A 40 42.56 -2.03 32.13
C LEU A 40 43.77 -1.42 32.86
N LYS A 41 44.35 -2.15 33.84
CA LYS A 41 45.57 -1.73 34.54
C LYS A 41 46.75 -1.59 33.59
N ARG A 42 46.92 -2.51 32.65
CA ARG A 42 48.03 -2.52 31.67
C ARG A 42 47.89 -1.40 30.65
N ALA A 43 46.69 -1.19 30.10
CA ALA A 43 46.39 -0.05 29.24
C ALA A 43 46.61 1.29 29.95
N ILE A 44 46.22 1.39 31.23
CA ILE A 44 46.48 2.58 32.06
C ILE A 44 47.99 2.80 32.28
N GLN A 45 48.76 1.73 32.41
CA GLN A 45 50.20 1.77 32.64
C GLN A 45 50.99 2.11 31.37
N GLU A 46 50.49 1.69 30.20
CA GLU A 46 51.14 1.80 28.89
C GLU A 46 50.75 3.09 28.15
N HIS A 47 49.48 3.50 28.23
CA HIS A 47 48.95 4.69 27.56
C HIS A 47 48.60 5.84 28.51
N GLY A 48 48.69 5.63 29.81
CA GLY A 48 48.32 6.61 30.84
C GLY A 48 46.81 6.64 31.12
N LYS A 49 46.44 6.85 32.40
CA LYS A 49 45.03 6.91 32.84
C LYS A 49 44.15 7.84 31.99
N GLY A 50 44.68 8.99 31.56
CA GLY A 50 43.91 9.99 30.82
C GLY A 50 43.42 9.48 29.46
N LYS A 51 44.32 8.86 28.68
CA LYS A 51 44.01 8.38 27.34
C LYS A 51 43.04 7.19 27.36
N VAL A 52 43.18 6.29 28.33
CA VAL A 52 42.26 5.15 28.49
C VAL A 52 40.87 5.60 28.90
N LEU A 53 40.76 6.56 29.83
CA LEU A 53 39.47 7.13 30.24
C LEU A 53 38.78 7.87 29.08
N GLU A 54 39.55 8.63 28.29
CA GLU A 54 39.05 9.32 27.10
C GLU A 54 38.48 8.32 26.07
N THR A 55 39.22 7.24 25.77
CA THR A 55 38.73 6.18 24.88
C THR A 55 37.47 5.51 25.43
N VAL A 56 37.40 5.22 26.74
CA VAL A 56 36.20 4.63 27.35
C VAL A 56 34.99 5.56 27.24
N VAL A 57 35.18 6.87 27.40
CA VAL A 57 34.11 7.88 27.20
C VAL A 57 33.65 7.90 25.74
N GLU A 58 34.57 7.90 24.77
CA GLU A 58 34.24 7.89 23.35
C GLU A 58 33.42 6.63 22.96
N ILE A 59 33.79 5.47 23.51
CA ILE A 59 33.05 4.21 23.30
C ILE A 59 31.63 4.32 23.87
N GLN A 60 31.50 4.92 25.05
CA GLN A 60 30.22 5.07 25.73
C GLN A 60 29.30 6.00 24.95
N ASP A 61 29.82 7.13 24.46
CA ASP A 61 29.08 8.06 23.60
C ASP A 61 28.61 7.38 22.29
N ARG A 62 29.47 6.58 21.66
CA ARG A 62 29.10 5.79 20.47
C ARG A 62 28.04 4.74 20.75
N HIS A 63 28.11 4.09 21.91
CA HIS A 63 27.13 3.10 22.33
C HIS A 63 25.76 3.74 22.57
N ASP A 64 25.74 4.91 23.20
CA ASP A 64 24.50 5.65 23.45
C ASP A 64 23.87 6.15 22.14
N ALA A 65 24.69 6.62 21.18
CA ALA A 65 24.21 6.93 19.84
C ALA A 65 23.65 5.69 19.10
N ALA A 66 24.29 4.54 19.21
CA ALA A 66 23.79 3.29 18.61
C ALA A 66 22.44 2.86 19.22
N LYS A 67 22.28 3.03 20.53
CA LYS A 67 21.04 2.76 21.25
C LYS A 67 19.90 3.71 20.83
N GLU A 68 20.23 4.97 20.54
CA GLU A 68 19.27 5.92 19.99
C GLU A 68 18.79 5.49 18.59
N ILE A 69 19.71 5.06 17.72
CA ILE A 69 19.38 4.51 16.40
C ILE A 69 18.49 3.26 16.51
N GLU A 70 18.80 2.35 17.43
CA GLU A 70 17.98 1.16 17.69
C GLU A 70 16.54 1.55 18.04
N LYS A 71 16.37 2.53 18.93
CA LYS A 71 15.04 3.04 19.31
C LYS A 71 14.30 3.62 18.10
N SER A 72 14.96 4.44 17.28
CA SER A 72 14.35 4.99 16.06
C SER A 72 13.96 3.90 15.05
N LEU A 73 14.73 2.81 14.96
CA LEU A 73 14.43 1.69 14.07
C LEU A 73 13.20 0.90 14.54
N LEU A 74 13.04 0.72 15.86
CA LEU A 74 11.84 0.12 16.45
C LEU A 74 10.60 0.98 16.20
N GLU A 75 10.71 2.30 16.33
CA GLU A 75 9.62 3.23 15.99
C GLU A 75 9.27 3.15 14.49
N LEU A 76 10.26 3.10 13.60
CA LEU A 76 10.03 2.93 12.17
C LEU A 76 9.35 1.59 11.84
N HIS A 77 9.76 0.50 12.52
CA HIS A 77 9.12 -0.81 12.37
C HIS A 77 7.64 -0.75 12.74
N GLN A 78 7.30 -0.05 13.81
CA GLN A 78 5.92 0.16 14.22
C GLN A 78 5.12 0.93 13.15
N VAL A 79 5.68 1.98 12.57
CA VAL A 79 5.06 2.72 11.44
C VAL A 79 4.84 1.81 10.23
N PHE A 80 5.81 0.94 9.91
CA PHE A 80 5.68 -0.02 8.82
C PHE A 80 4.54 -1.01 9.03
N MET A 81 4.38 -1.50 10.27
CA MET A 81 3.29 -2.42 10.61
C MET A 81 1.92 -1.74 10.56
N ASP A 82 1.82 -0.49 11.04
CA ASP A 82 0.58 0.29 10.97
C ASP A 82 0.19 0.60 9.51
N MET A 83 1.19 0.88 8.67
CA MET A 83 0.98 1.05 7.22
C MET A 83 0.48 -0.24 6.56
N ALA A 84 1.03 -1.41 6.93
CA ALA A 84 0.56 -2.69 6.41
C ALA A 84 -0.91 -2.95 6.75
N VAL A 85 -1.31 -2.68 7.99
CA VAL A 85 -2.72 -2.79 8.44
C VAL A 85 -3.63 -1.83 7.67
N MET A 86 -3.19 -0.58 7.48
CA MET A 86 -3.99 0.43 6.76
C MET A 86 -4.17 0.08 5.28
N VAL A 87 -3.14 -0.45 4.62
CA VAL A 87 -3.22 -0.89 3.21
C VAL A 87 -4.12 -2.11 3.07
N GLU A 88 -4.06 -3.07 4.00
CA GLU A 88 -4.96 -4.22 4.02
C GLU A 88 -6.43 -3.78 4.20
N ALA A 89 -6.70 -2.83 5.10
CA ALA A 89 -8.03 -2.25 5.27
C ALA A 89 -8.51 -1.47 4.04
N GLN A 90 -7.61 -0.79 3.32
CA GLN A 90 -7.95 -0.11 2.06
C GLN A 90 -8.22 -1.07 0.89
N GLY A 91 -7.83 -2.35 1.00
CA GLY A 91 -8.11 -3.37 -0.01
C GLY A 91 -9.61 -3.63 -0.22
N GLU A 92 -10.42 -3.55 0.85
CA GLU A 92 -11.88 -3.77 0.77
C GLU A 92 -12.59 -2.63 0.02
N GLN A 93 -12.14 -1.38 0.19
CA GLN A 93 -12.75 -0.21 -0.46
C GLN A 93 -12.39 -0.11 -1.97
N MET A 94 -11.34 -0.81 -2.42
CA MET A 94 -10.97 -0.86 -3.84
C MET A 94 -11.92 -1.76 -4.65
N ASP A 95 -12.47 -2.82 -4.04
CA ASP A 95 -13.48 -3.69 -4.64
C ASP A 95 -14.79 -2.92 -4.93
N ASP A 96 -15.17 -2.00 -4.03
CA ASP A 96 -16.33 -1.13 -4.21
C ASP A 96 -16.20 -0.19 -5.43
N ILE A 97 -15.01 0.37 -5.67
CA ILE A 97 -14.77 1.25 -6.83
C ILE A 97 -14.86 0.45 -8.12
N GLU A 98 -14.25 -0.73 -8.18
CA GLU A 98 -14.34 -1.62 -9.33
C GLU A 98 -15.81 -2.01 -9.60
N HIS A 99 -16.55 -2.36 -8.55
CA HIS A 99 -17.96 -2.69 -8.63
C HIS A 99 -18.81 -1.50 -9.12
N HIS A 100 -18.56 -0.28 -8.64
CA HIS A 100 -19.24 0.93 -9.10
C HIS A 100 -18.94 1.24 -10.58
N VAL A 101 -17.69 1.08 -11.02
CA VAL A 101 -17.29 1.30 -12.42
C VAL A 101 -17.90 0.24 -13.33
N LEU A 102 -17.89 -1.04 -12.93
CA LEU A 102 -18.53 -2.13 -13.65
C LEU A 102 -20.04 -1.91 -13.79
N ASN A 103 -20.70 -1.52 -12.70
CA ASN A 103 -22.13 -1.21 -12.72
C ASN A 103 -22.45 -0.01 -13.61
N ALA A 104 -21.68 1.08 -13.52
CA ALA A 104 -21.85 2.23 -14.39
C ALA A 104 -21.72 1.85 -15.88
N SER A 105 -20.70 1.04 -16.22
CA SER A 105 -20.50 0.50 -17.57
C SER A 105 -21.70 -0.34 -18.03
N HIS A 106 -22.23 -1.19 -17.14
CA HIS A 106 -23.41 -2.00 -17.43
C HIS A 106 -24.65 -1.14 -17.70
N TYR A 107 -24.92 -0.15 -16.85
CA TYR A 107 -26.06 0.77 -17.03
C TYR A 107 -25.97 1.56 -18.34
N VAL A 108 -24.78 2.04 -18.72
CA VAL A 108 -24.59 2.75 -19.99
C VAL A 108 -24.85 1.83 -21.18
N LYS A 109 -24.38 0.58 -21.12
CA LYS A 109 -24.59 -0.42 -22.17
C LYS A 109 -26.06 -0.78 -22.34
N ASP A 110 -26.76 -1.03 -21.24
CA ASP A 110 -28.19 -1.34 -21.24
C ASP A 110 -29.01 -0.13 -21.70
N GLY A 111 -28.72 1.07 -21.19
CA GLY A 111 -29.37 2.30 -21.63
C GLY A 111 -29.21 2.53 -23.14
N THR A 112 -28.01 2.23 -23.69
CA THR A 112 -27.78 2.31 -25.13
C THR A 112 -28.62 1.31 -25.92
N LYS A 113 -28.80 0.09 -25.39
CA LYS A 113 -29.65 -0.95 -26.01
C LYS A 113 -31.12 -0.53 -26.03
N GLU A 114 -31.62 0.00 -24.92
CA GLU A 114 -32.99 0.51 -24.81
C GLU A 114 -33.24 1.69 -25.76
N LEU A 115 -32.29 2.64 -25.85
CA LEU A 115 -32.36 3.75 -26.80
C LEU A 115 -32.39 3.26 -28.26
N LYS A 116 -31.63 2.22 -28.59
CA LYS A 116 -31.65 1.60 -29.93
C LYS A 116 -33.00 0.95 -30.22
N GLY A 117 -33.59 0.26 -29.24
CA GLY A 117 -34.94 -0.30 -29.32
C GLY A 117 -36.00 0.78 -29.52
N ALA A 118 -36.00 1.82 -28.69
CA ALA A 118 -36.91 2.96 -28.77
C ALA A 118 -36.86 3.66 -30.14
N LYS A 119 -35.66 3.84 -30.70
CA LYS A 119 -35.48 4.39 -32.06
C LYS A 119 -36.11 3.48 -33.13
N GLY A 120 -36.01 2.16 -32.96
CA GLY A 120 -36.68 1.17 -33.80
C GLY A 120 -38.21 1.31 -33.76
N TYR A 121 -38.79 1.35 -32.56
CA TYR A 121 -40.24 1.54 -32.36
C TYR A 121 -40.73 2.88 -32.90
N GLN A 122 -39.98 3.97 -32.70
CA GLN A 122 -40.35 5.27 -33.23
C GLN A 122 -40.42 5.26 -34.77
N LYS A 123 -39.50 4.57 -35.44
CA LYS A 123 -39.48 4.46 -36.90
C LYS A 123 -40.67 3.64 -37.43
N SER A 124 -41.06 2.55 -36.76
CA SER A 124 -42.20 1.74 -37.18
C SER A 124 -43.54 2.41 -36.86
N SER A 125 -43.67 3.04 -35.68
CA SER A 125 -44.89 3.71 -35.24
C SER A 125 -45.36 4.80 -36.21
N ARG A 126 -44.43 5.57 -36.82
CA ARG A 126 -44.76 6.55 -37.86
C ARG A 126 -45.49 5.94 -39.06
N LYS A 127 -45.11 4.73 -39.48
CA LYS A 127 -45.76 4.03 -40.61
C LYS A 127 -47.19 3.59 -40.22
N TRP A 128 -47.34 3.03 -39.03
CA TRP A 128 -48.64 2.61 -38.51
C TRP A 128 -49.58 3.79 -38.28
N MET A 129 -49.05 4.93 -37.83
CA MET A 129 -49.81 6.18 -37.70
C MET A 129 -50.33 6.66 -39.06
N CYS A 130 -49.50 6.67 -40.11
CA CYS A 130 -49.95 7.04 -41.46
C CYS A 130 -51.05 6.08 -41.97
N ILE A 131 -50.88 4.77 -41.78
CA ILE A 131 -51.90 3.77 -42.18
C ILE A 131 -53.22 4.02 -41.42
N GLY A 132 -53.15 4.28 -40.11
CA GLY A 132 -54.33 4.59 -39.30
C GLY A 132 -55.06 5.85 -39.77
N ILE A 133 -54.33 6.91 -40.10
CA ILE A 133 -54.92 8.16 -40.63
C ILE A 133 -55.61 7.91 -41.99
N ILE A 134 -54.97 7.15 -42.89
CA ILE A 134 -55.55 6.83 -44.21
C ILE A 134 -56.85 6.03 -44.04
N LEU A 135 -56.86 5.01 -43.18
CA LEU A 135 -58.06 4.22 -42.90
C LEU A 135 -59.19 5.08 -42.33
N LEU A 136 -58.88 6.01 -41.42
CA LEU A 136 -59.86 6.94 -40.85
C LEU A 136 -60.49 7.82 -41.94
N LEU A 137 -59.69 8.39 -42.85
CA LEU A 137 -60.19 9.20 -43.96
C LEU A 137 -61.11 8.41 -44.90
N ILE A 138 -60.78 7.15 -45.19
CA ILE A 138 -61.63 6.27 -46.01
C ILE A 138 -62.99 6.05 -45.32
N ILE A 139 -62.99 5.79 -44.01
CA ILE A 139 -64.23 5.61 -43.24
C ILE A 139 -65.11 6.86 -43.31
N ILE A 140 -64.52 8.06 -43.12
CA ILE A 140 -65.26 9.33 -43.26
C ILE A 140 -65.86 9.45 -44.65
N LEU A 141 -65.10 9.17 -45.70
CA LEU A 141 -65.55 9.28 -47.09
C LEU A 141 -66.73 8.33 -47.37
N VAL A 142 -66.65 7.09 -46.89
CA VAL A 142 -67.73 6.09 -46.99
C VAL A 142 -69.00 6.54 -46.27
N ILE A 143 -68.91 7.27 -45.16
CA ILE A 143 -70.07 7.81 -44.44
C ILE A 143 -70.63 9.05 -45.14
N VAL A 144 -69.77 9.96 -45.60
CA VAL A 144 -70.18 11.27 -46.15
C VAL A 144 -70.81 11.15 -47.55
N ILE A 145 -70.25 10.30 -48.43
CA ILE A 145 -70.78 10.13 -49.80
C ILE A 145 -72.27 9.77 -49.82
N PRO A 146 -72.76 8.71 -49.15
CA PRO A 146 -74.17 8.32 -49.23
C PRO A 146 -75.10 9.40 -48.66
N ILE A 147 -74.67 10.12 -47.61
CA ILE A 147 -75.42 11.24 -47.04
C ILE A 147 -75.53 12.37 -48.07
N ALA A 148 -74.41 12.75 -48.71
CA ALA A 148 -74.38 13.81 -49.71
C ALA A 148 -75.19 13.45 -50.97
N THR A 149 -75.10 12.20 -51.45
CA THR A 149 -75.89 11.74 -52.60
C THR A 149 -77.37 11.65 -52.28
N SER A 150 -77.74 11.26 -51.06
CA SER A 150 -79.13 11.25 -50.59
C SER A 150 -79.74 12.66 -50.56
N PHE A 151 -78.98 13.64 -50.05
CA PHE A 151 -79.41 15.05 -50.03
C PHE A 151 -79.51 15.67 -51.43
N SER A 152 -78.65 15.28 -52.37
CA SER A 152 -78.68 15.83 -53.73
C SER A 152 -79.77 15.23 -54.62
N HIS A 153 -80.32 14.07 -54.26
CA HIS A 153 -81.39 13.40 -55.02
C HIS A 153 -82.79 13.66 -54.41
N SER A 154 -82.87 14.38 -53.29
CA SER A 154 -84.12 14.86 -52.70
C SER A 154 -84.42 16.30 -53.10
#